data_AF-A0AAE1I446-F1
#
_entry.id   AF-A0AAE1I446-F1
#
_cell.length_a   1.000
_cell.length_b   1.000
_cell.length_c   1.000
_cell.angle_alpha   90.00
_cell.angle_beta   90.00
_cell.angle_gamma   90.00
#
_symmetry.space_group_name_H-M   'P 1'
#
loop_
_entity.id
_entity.type
_entity.pdbx_description
1 polymer ?
#
loop_
_entity_poly.entity_id
_entity_poly.type
_entity_poly.pdbx_seq_one_letter_code
_entity_poly.pdbx_strand_id
1 'polypeptide(L)'
;MDNVLIKTNGTDFAHLNGQQLHAFKKSMASVKFIIIDEFSMVGCEMMHMVDQRLRQGKDQPNEEFGGLFLYMFGDINQLPPVMDCPLYSTNQKSMETIAGKILYDNIDTAFILDNIHRQNDPQFQKILNNISSGNITPDDYKILKTRFTAEVDAAERKRFEDATHFFPTNKEKDDFNYQILSENIDPITKSRKPVAKIPAKISTKSKKFTMCDQDTLECTLYLSKGSRVILRSNLWVERGLVNGSVGDIVDIIYHPDATPQEDPPSVLICKFDSYKGPYLNPDLKTIGYSAGTKPEPK
;
A
#
# COMPACT_ATOMS: atom_id res chain seq x y z
N MET A 1 -8.06 18.70 3.47
CA MET A 1 -7.05 19.05 2.44
C MET A 1 -7.29 18.09 1.29
N ASP A 2 -7.67 18.59 0.12
CA ASP A 2 -7.93 17.71 -1.02
C ASP A 2 -6.59 17.22 -1.58
N ASN A 3 -6.31 15.93 -1.39
CA ASN A 3 -5.14 15.29 -1.99
C ASN A 3 -5.35 15.26 -3.51
N VAL A 4 -4.60 16.09 -4.23
CA VAL A 4 -4.58 16.02 -5.69
C VAL A 4 -3.72 14.83 -6.09
N LEU A 5 -4.37 13.73 -6.49
CA LEU A 5 -3.68 12.57 -7.02
C LEU A 5 -3.22 12.86 -8.45
N ILE A 6 -1.91 13.00 -8.65
CA ILE A 6 -1.32 13.05 -9.98
C ILE A 6 -1.23 11.61 -10.49
N LYS A 7 -2.16 11.22 -11.37
CA LYS A 7 -2.08 9.93 -12.08
C LYS A 7 -1.17 10.07 -13.30
N THR A 8 -0.07 9.33 -13.31
CA THR A 8 0.72 9.02 -14.50
C THR A 8 0.35 7.58 -14.90
N ASN A 9 -0.47 7.42 -15.95
CA ASN A 9 -0.82 6.09 -16.44
C ASN A 9 0.31 5.59 -17.34
N GLY A 10 1.32 4.93 -16.76
CA GLY A 10 2.42 4.32 -17.51
C GLY A 10 3.40 5.33 -18.13
N THR A 11 4.30 4.81 -18.96
CA THR A 11 5.46 5.49 -19.59
C THR A 11 5.08 6.57 -20.61
N ASP A 12 3.80 6.71 -20.97
CA ASP A 12 3.36 7.70 -21.96
C ASP A 12 2.79 8.93 -21.27
N PHE A 13 3.66 9.91 -21.00
CA PHE A 13 3.22 11.22 -20.54
C PHE A 13 2.43 11.96 -21.63
N ALA A 14 1.12 12.09 -21.43
CA ALA A 14 0.26 12.90 -22.28
C ALA A 14 -0.07 14.25 -21.62
N HIS A 15 0.12 15.34 -22.38
CA HIS A 15 -0.29 16.67 -21.95
C HIS A 15 -1.80 16.75 -21.74
N LEU A 16 -2.21 17.29 -20.58
CA LEU A 16 -3.61 17.63 -20.35
C LEU A 16 -4.08 18.72 -21.31
N ASN A 17 -5.31 18.61 -21.80
CA ASN A 17 -5.95 19.60 -22.66
C ASN A 17 -7.42 19.83 -22.26
N GLY A 18 -8.00 20.91 -22.80
CA GLY A 18 -9.42 21.25 -22.66
C GLY A 18 -9.93 21.27 -21.22
N GLN A 19 -11.03 20.56 -20.97
CA GLN A 19 -11.71 20.53 -19.67
C GLN A 19 -10.85 19.89 -18.56
N GLN A 20 -10.05 18.86 -18.88
CA GLN A 20 -9.20 18.19 -17.91
C GLN A 20 -8.10 19.12 -17.40
N LEU A 21 -7.47 19.88 -18.30
CA LEU A 21 -6.47 20.88 -17.92
C LEU A 21 -7.10 21.98 -17.06
N HIS A 22 -8.27 22.49 -17.43
CA HIS A 22 -8.95 23.53 -16.66
C HIS A 22 -9.30 23.05 -15.24
N ALA A 23 -9.83 21.83 -15.11
CA ALA A 23 -10.13 21.23 -13.80
C ALA A 23 -8.87 21.06 -12.95
N PHE A 24 -7.76 20.59 -13.57
CA PHE A 24 -6.49 20.40 -12.87
C PHE A 24 -5.84 21.73 -12.44
N LYS A 25 -5.83 22.75 -13.31
CA LYS A 25 -5.37 24.10 -12.93
C LYS A 25 -6.18 24.65 -11.75
N LYS A 26 -7.50 24.45 -11.77
CA LYS A 26 -8.38 24.85 -10.66
C LYS A 26 -8.04 24.13 -9.35
N SER A 27 -7.75 22.82 -9.38
CA SER A 27 -7.34 22.08 -8.17
C SER A 27 -5.96 22.49 -7.66
N MET A 28 -5.06 22.95 -8.54
CA MET A 28 -3.69 23.36 -8.20
C MET A 28 -3.57 24.85 -7.82
N ALA A 29 -4.64 25.64 -7.99
CA ALA A 29 -4.59 27.09 -7.80
C ALA A 29 -4.11 27.50 -6.39
N SER A 30 -4.65 26.87 -5.35
CA SER A 30 -4.31 27.14 -3.95
C SER A 30 -3.10 26.35 -3.43
N VAL A 31 -2.58 25.40 -4.21
CA VAL A 31 -1.45 24.56 -3.80
C VAL A 31 -0.16 25.38 -3.85
N LYS A 32 0.63 25.28 -2.77
CA LYS A 32 1.94 25.95 -2.59
C LYS A 32 3.09 24.99 -2.33
N PHE A 33 2.79 23.83 -1.77
CA PHE A 33 3.76 22.82 -1.37
C PHE A 33 3.32 21.45 -1.88
N ILE A 34 4.28 20.62 -2.26
CA ILE A 34 4.11 19.21 -2.58
C ILE A 34 4.96 18.41 -1.60
N ILE A 35 4.38 17.33 -1.07
CA ILE A 35 5.07 16.39 -0.18
C ILE A 35 5.12 15.05 -0.89
N ILE A 36 6.32 14.52 -1.08
CA ILE A 36 6.58 13.17 -1.57
C ILE A 36 7.10 12.35 -0.39
N ASP A 37 6.34 11.35 0.02
CA ASP A 37 6.77 10.36 1.01
C ASP A 37 7.35 9.13 0.30
N GLU A 38 8.24 8.42 0.97
CA GLU A 38 9.04 7.29 0.43
C GLU A 38 9.68 7.59 -0.95
N PHE A 39 10.38 8.73 -1.05
CA PHE A 39 10.97 9.19 -2.31
C PHE A 39 12.01 8.23 -2.90
N SER A 40 12.55 7.29 -2.12
CA SER A 40 13.47 6.26 -2.60
C SER A 40 12.84 5.34 -3.65
N MET A 41 11.51 5.23 -3.67
CA MET A 41 10.75 4.50 -4.70
C MET A 41 10.34 5.38 -5.90
N VAL A 42 10.63 6.67 -5.88
CA VAL A 42 10.42 7.58 -7.02
C VAL A 42 11.65 7.51 -7.91
N GLY A 43 11.45 7.14 -9.17
CA GLY A 43 12.52 7.14 -10.16
C GLY A 43 12.61 8.44 -10.95
N CYS A 44 13.67 8.58 -11.74
CA CYS A 44 13.94 9.80 -12.50
C CYS A 44 12.82 10.09 -13.51
N GLU A 45 12.33 9.10 -14.24
CA GLU A 45 11.27 9.31 -15.23
C GLU A 45 9.97 9.79 -14.54
N MET A 46 9.62 9.17 -13.41
CA MET A 46 8.48 9.62 -12.61
C MET A 46 8.66 11.06 -12.12
N MET A 47 9.83 11.43 -11.60
CA MET A 47 10.10 12.79 -11.13
C MET A 47 9.95 13.81 -12.27
N HIS A 48 10.44 13.49 -13.47
CA HIS A 48 10.25 14.31 -14.65
C HIS A 48 8.77 14.50 -15.00
N MET A 49 7.99 13.42 -15.00
CA MET A 49 6.54 13.49 -15.25
C MET A 49 5.78 14.32 -14.20
N VAL A 50 6.18 14.21 -12.93
CA VAL A 50 5.62 15.02 -11.84
C VAL A 50 5.87 16.50 -12.09
N ASP A 51 7.13 16.88 -12.38
CA ASP A 51 7.49 18.25 -12.72
C ASP A 51 6.69 18.78 -13.91
N GLN A 52 6.68 18.05 -15.03
CA GLN A 52 5.91 18.43 -16.22
C GLN A 52 4.43 18.65 -15.90
N ARG A 53 3.82 17.78 -15.09
CA ARG A 53 2.41 17.92 -14.70
C ARG A 53 2.19 19.14 -13.81
N LEU A 54 3.08 19.41 -12.84
CA LEU A 54 2.97 20.56 -11.96
C LEU A 54 3.11 21.88 -12.73
N ARG A 55 4.03 21.95 -13.70
CA ARG A 55 4.15 23.09 -14.62
C ARG A 55 2.85 23.37 -15.38
N GLN A 56 2.17 22.33 -15.88
CA GLN A 56 0.85 22.49 -16.51
C GLN A 56 -0.22 22.99 -15.54
N GLY A 57 -0.20 22.50 -14.30
CA GLY A 57 -1.17 22.87 -13.27
C GLY A 57 -1.01 24.31 -12.77
N LYS A 58 0.22 24.83 -12.72
CA LYS A 58 0.53 26.20 -12.27
C LYS A 58 0.63 27.21 -13.42
N ASP A 59 0.60 26.75 -14.66
CA ASP A 59 0.81 27.56 -15.86
C ASP A 59 2.18 28.25 -15.89
N GLN A 60 3.19 27.53 -15.40
CA GLN A 60 4.58 27.99 -15.30
C GLN A 60 5.49 26.99 -16.03
N PRO A 61 5.62 27.08 -17.37
CA PRO A 61 6.34 26.08 -18.16
C PRO A 61 7.85 26.04 -17.93
N ASN A 62 8.42 27.13 -17.39
CA ASN A 62 9.87 27.30 -17.21
C ASN A 62 10.30 27.19 -15.74
N GLU A 63 9.36 27.10 -14.81
CA GLU A 63 9.65 27.00 -13.37
C GLU A 63 9.63 25.52 -12.97
N GLU A 64 10.69 25.05 -12.32
CA GLU A 64 10.72 23.71 -11.75
C GLU A 64 9.55 23.51 -10.78
N PHE A 65 8.89 22.36 -10.89
CA PHE A 65 7.69 22.00 -10.16
C PHE A 65 6.56 23.04 -10.25
N GLY A 66 6.55 23.88 -11.29
CA GLY A 66 5.61 24.98 -11.44
C GLY A 66 5.74 26.08 -10.38
N GLY A 67 6.93 26.25 -9.80
CA GLY A 67 7.21 27.20 -8.72
C GLY A 67 6.67 26.78 -7.35
N LEU A 68 6.35 25.50 -7.19
CA LEU A 68 5.91 24.93 -5.90
C LEU A 68 7.12 24.50 -5.08
N PHE A 69 7.01 24.64 -3.75
CA PHE A 69 7.99 24.07 -2.85
C PHE A 69 7.82 22.55 -2.76
N LEU A 70 8.93 21.82 -2.91
CA LEU A 70 8.95 20.36 -2.81
C LEU A 70 9.58 19.93 -1.49
N TYR A 71 8.88 19.07 -0.75
CA TYR A 71 9.44 18.33 0.38
C TYR A 71 9.43 16.84 0.06
N MET A 72 10.58 16.20 0.24
CA MET A 72 10.72 14.76 0.03
C MET A 72 11.17 14.09 1.32
N PHE A 73 10.51 12.99 1.67
CA PHE A 73 10.78 12.16 2.83
C PHE A 73 11.00 10.73 2.38
N GLY A 74 11.97 10.05 2.96
CA GLY A 74 12.31 8.69 2.58
C GLY A 74 13.74 8.34 2.96
N ASP A 75 14.08 7.08 2.69
CA ASP A 75 15.39 6.51 3.00
C ASP A 75 15.93 5.79 1.77
N ILE A 76 17.07 6.27 1.27
CA ILE A 76 17.73 5.76 0.07
C ILE A 76 18.27 4.33 0.24
N ASN A 77 18.37 3.83 1.47
CA ASN A 77 18.77 2.46 1.76
C ASN A 77 17.58 1.48 1.76
N GLN A 78 16.36 1.96 1.55
CA GLN A 78 15.17 1.12 1.39
C GLN A 78 14.97 0.70 -0.07
N LEU A 79 13.74 0.33 -0.43
CA LEU A 79 13.43 -0.19 -1.76
C LEU A 79 13.66 0.87 -2.84
N PRO A 80 14.37 0.53 -3.94
CA PRO A 80 14.51 1.41 -5.09
C PRO A 80 13.20 1.47 -5.91
N PRO A 81 13.08 2.40 -6.88
CA PRO A 81 11.96 2.41 -7.80
C PRO A 81 11.84 1.09 -8.59
N VAL A 82 10.60 0.72 -8.91
CA VAL A 82 10.30 -0.44 -9.74
C VAL A 82 10.30 -0.01 -11.21
N MET A 83 11.12 -0.67 -12.04
CA MET A 83 11.21 -0.42 -13.50
C MET A 83 11.63 0.99 -13.92
N ASP A 84 12.13 1.82 -13.00
CA ASP A 84 12.70 3.16 -13.24
C ASP A 84 14.09 3.23 -12.57
N CYS A 85 14.92 4.23 -12.89
CA CYS A 85 16.20 4.44 -12.23
C CYS A 85 16.06 5.31 -10.97
N PRO A 86 16.76 4.98 -9.86
CA PRO A 86 16.75 5.82 -8.67
C PRO A 86 17.23 7.25 -8.96
N LEU A 87 16.68 8.23 -8.25
CA LEU A 87 17.05 9.65 -8.39
C LEU A 87 18.54 9.94 -8.12
N TYR A 88 19.19 9.11 -7.31
CA TYR A 88 20.61 9.19 -6.99
C TYR A 88 21.49 8.33 -7.92
N SER A 89 20.93 7.75 -8.98
CA SER A 89 21.67 6.96 -9.97
C SER A 89 22.58 7.84 -10.84
N THR A 90 23.75 7.32 -11.18
CA THR A 90 24.66 7.90 -12.17
C THR A 90 24.41 7.38 -13.59
N ASN A 91 23.62 6.32 -13.74
CA ASN A 91 23.40 5.63 -15.01
C ASN A 91 22.02 5.99 -15.58
N GLN A 92 21.94 7.16 -16.23
CA GLN A 92 20.73 7.61 -16.92
C GLN A 92 20.65 6.99 -18.32
N LYS A 93 19.44 6.59 -18.73
CA LYS A 93 19.21 5.76 -19.93
C LYS A 93 18.47 6.50 -21.04
N SER A 94 17.90 7.68 -20.74
CA SER A 94 17.06 8.45 -21.65
C SER A 94 17.08 9.95 -21.31
N MET A 95 16.50 10.80 -22.16
CA MET A 95 16.41 12.24 -21.89
C MET A 95 15.50 12.54 -20.70
N GLU A 96 14.44 11.77 -20.51
CA GLU A 96 13.48 11.90 -19.42
C GLU A 96 14.14 11.58 -18.09
N THR A 97 14.94 10.50 -18.04
CA THR A 97 15.69 10.13 -16.83
C THR A 97 16.79 11.14 -16.51
N ILE A 98 17.41 11.76 -17.52
CA ILE A 98 18.33 12.89 -17.31
C ILE A 98 17.60 14.10 -16.72
N ALA A 99 16.44 14.46 -17.26
CA ALA A 99 15.65 15.60 -16.77
C ALA A 99 15.21 15.39 -15.31
N GLY A 100 14.74 14.19 -14.97
CA GLY A 100 14.43 13.81 -13.59
C GLY A 100 15.62 13.91 -12.64
N LYS A 101 16.80 13.48 -13.10
CA LYS A 101 18.05 13.57 -12.33
C LYS A 101 18.45 15.01 -12.06
N ILE A 102 18.35 15.89 -13.06
CA ILE A 102 18.67 17.32 -12.91
C ILE A 102 17.75 17.96 -11.86
N LEU A 103 16.45 17.65 -11.89
CA LEU A 103 15.50 18.13 -10.87
C LEU A 103 15.89 17.69 -9.46
N TYR A 104 16.36 16.45 -9.30
CA TYR A 104 16.85 15.96 -8.00
C TYR A 104 18.15 16.65 -7.57
N ASP A 105 19.07 16.89 -8.51
CA ASP A 105 20.35 17.56 -8.23
C ASP A 105 20.21 19.04 -7.87
N ASN A 106 19.12 19.68 -8.30
CA ASN A 106 18.78 21.06 -7.97
C ASN A 106 18.14 21.21 -6.57
N ILE A 107 18.03 20.13 -5.80
CA ILE A 107 17.54 20.21 -4.42
C ILE A 107 18.62 20.80 -3.52
N ASP A 108 18.38 22.02 -3.05
CA ASP A 108 19.38 22.82 -2.34
C ASP A 108 19.62 22.41 -0.88
N THR A 109 18.72 21.63 -0.27
CA THR A 109 18.77 21.35 1.17
C THR A 109 18.34 19.93 1.49
N ALA A 110 19.16 19.25 2.30
CA ALA A 110 18.87 17.93 2.84
C ALA A 110 19.03 17.94 4.37
N PHE A 111 18.07 17.32 5.07
CA PHE A 111 18.14 17.09 6.51
C PHE A 111 18.24 15.59 6.77
N ILE A 112 19.21 15.19 7.58
CA ILE A 112 19.40 13.78 7.96
C ILE A 112 18.88 13.61 9.39
N LEU A 113 17.92 12.70 9.56
CA LEU A 113 17.42 12.30 10.88
C LEU A 113 18.25 11.12 11.39
N ASP A 114 18.82 11.26 12.58
CA ASP A 114 19.72 10.29 13.21
C ASP A 114 19.07 9.49 14.36
N ASN A 115 18.00 10.04 14.94
CA ASN A 115 17.32 9.44 16.09
C ASN A 115 16.27 8.38 15.66
N ILE A 116 16.50 7.14 16.08
CA ILE A 116 15.59 6.01 15.84
C ILE A 116 14.52 5.98 16.93
N HIS A 117 13.27 6.24 16.54
CA HIS A 117 12.12 6.20 17.47
C HIS A 117 11.31 4.90 17.42
N ARG A 118 11.46 4.09 16.36
CA ARG A 118 10.59 2.93 16.10
C ARG A 118 10.92 1.73 16.99
N GLN A 119 12.21 1.46 17.19
CA GLN A 119 12.69 0.38 18.05
C GLN A 119 13.32 0.97 19.31
N ASN A 120 13.05 0.39 20.48
CA ASN A 120 13.67 0.82 21.74
C ASN A 120 14.90 -0.02 22.13
N ASP A 121 15.09 -1.19 21.51
CA ASP A 121 16.20 -2.10 21.80
C ASP A 121 17.48 -1.66 21.06
N PRO A 122 18.54 -1.23 21.78
CA PRO A 122 19.79 -0.77 21.16
C PRO A 122 20.51 -1.86 20.35
N GLN A 123 20.41 -3.13 20.77
CA GLN A 123 21.03 -4.24 20.04
C GLN A 123 20.33 -4.44 18.70
N PHE A 124 18.99 -4.38 18.71
CA PHE A 124 18.23 -4.51 17.47
C PHE A 124 18.42 -3.31 16.54
N GLN A 125 18.46 -2.07 17.07
CA GLN A 125 18.81 -0.88 16.28
C GLN A 125 20.17 -1.03 15.58
N LYS A 126 21.19 -1.50 16.30
CA LYS A 126 22.53 -1.75 15.72
C LYS A 126 22.47 -2.75 14.56
N ILE A 127 21.76 -3.86 14.74
CA ILE A 127 21.60 -4.88 13.69
C ILE A 127 20.93 -4.28 12.46
N LEU A 128 19.84 -3.52 12.64
CA LEU A 128 19.11 -2.89 11.51
C LEU A 128 19.98 -1.86 10.77
N ASN A 129 20.78 -1.06 11.49
CA ASN A 129 21.71 -0.12 10.87
C ASN A 129 22.81 -0.83 10.06
N ASN A 130 23.34 -1.94 10.60
CA ASN A 130 24.32 -2.75 9.89
C ASN A 130 23.72 -3.37 8.61
N ILE A 131 22.48 -3.86 8.67
CA ILE A 131 21.75 -4.36 7.49
C ILE A 131 21.57 -3.23 6.47
N SER A 132 21.10 -2.06 6.92
CA SER A 132 20.85 -0.90 6.06
C SER A 132 22.12 -0.43 5.32
N SER A 133 23.28 -0.52 5.95
CA SER A 133 24.57 -0.14 5.35
C SER A 133 25.28 -1.29 4.62
N GLY A 134 24.69 -2.49 4.56
CA GLY A 134 25.30 -3.68 3.97
C GLY A 134 26.48 -4.27 4.77
N ASN A 135 26.66 -3.87 6.03
CA ASN A 135 27.76 -4.25 6.92
C ASN A 135 27.35 -5.28 7.99
N ILE A 136 26.48 -6.23 7.64
CA ILE A 136 26.01 -7.25 8.57
C ILE A 136 27.17 -8.13 9.07
N THR A 137 27.26 -8.33 10.38
CA THR A 137 28.32 -9.15 10.99
C THR A 137 27.83 -10.58 11.29
N PRO A 138 28.75 -11.55 11.47
CA PRO A 138 28.38 -12.90 11.89
C PRO A 138 27.63 -12.93 13.23
N ASP A 139 27.92 -12.01 14.14
CA ASP A 139 27.23 -11.94 15.44
C ASP A 139 25.82 -11.37 15.30
N ASP A 140 25.60 -10.38 14.42
CA ASP A 140 24.26 -9.91 14.07
C ASP A 140 23.41 -11.07 13.51
N TYR A 141 23.99 -11.86 12.60
CA TYR A 141 23.30 -13.02 12.02
C TYR A 141 22.97 -14.10 13.07
N LYS A 142 23.87 -14.38 14.02
CA LYS A 142 23.60 -15.32 15.12
C LYS A 142 22.39 -14.88 15.94
N ILE A 143 22.26 -13.59 16.24
CA ILE A 143 21.12 -13.05 16.98
C ILE A 143 19.83 -13.23 16.17
N LEU A 144 19.83 -12.86 14.88
CA LEU A 144 18.65 -13.04 14.02
C LEU A 144 18.23 -14.50 13.90
N LYS A 145 19.20 -15.42 13.85
CA LYS A 145 18.94 -16.86 13.78
C LYS A 145 18.15 -17.37 14.99
N THR A 146 18.33 -16.79 16.19
CA THR A 146 17.53 -17.16 17.38
C THR A 146 16.03 -16.90 17.21
N ARG A 147 15.64 -16.09 16.23
CA ARG A 147 14.25 -15.75 15.91
C ARG A 147 13.66 -16.59 14.79
N PHE A 148 14.40 -17.57 14.26
CA PHE A 148 13.85 -18.50 13.29
C PHE A 148 12.75 -19.34 13.94
N THR A 149 11.68 -19.65 13.19
CA THR A 149 10.52 -20.40 13.69
C THR A 149 10.89 -21.75 14.32
N ALA A 150 11.99 -22.38 13.89
CA ALA A 150 12.50 -23.64 14.44
C ALA A 150 13.22 -23.48 15.79
N GLU A 151 13.71 -22.28 16.09
CA GLU A 151 14.51 -21.97 17.29
C GLU A 151 13.66 -21.37 18.42
N VAL A 152 12.41 -20.98 18.13
CA VAL A 152 11.45 -20.44 19.10
C VAL A 152 10.45 -21.50 19.57
N ASP A 153 10.07 -21.42 20.85
CA ASP A 153 9.12 -22.37 21.43
C ASP A 153 7.68 -22.20 20.88
N ALA A 154 6.79 -23.11 21.24
CA ALA A 154 5.40 -23.07 20.77
C ALA A 154 4.61 -21.87 21.33
N ALA A 155 4.94 -21.38 22.53
CA ALA A 155 4.25 -20.27 23.15
C ALA A 155 4.58 -18.94 22.45
N GLU A 156 5.86 -18.74 22.13
CA GLU A 156 6.34 -17.59 21.36
C GLU A 156 5.79 -17.64 19.94
N ARG A 157 5.77 -18.80 19.27
CA ARG A 157 5.13 -18.93 17.95
C ARG A 157 3.67 -18.51 17.96
N LYS A 158 2.93 -18.95 18.98
CA LYS A 158 1.52 -18.59 19.15
C LYS A 158 1.31 -17.09 19.34
N ARG A 159 2.27 -16.38 19.95
CA ARG A 159 2.20 -14.92 20.13
C ARG A 159 2.22 -14.15 18.81
N PHE A 160 2.74 -14.73 17.74
CA PHE A 160 2.82 -14.14 16.41
C PHE A 160 1.90 -14.82 15.39
N GLU A 161 0.90 -15.59 15.85
CA GLU A 161 -0.03 -16.30 14.97
C GLU A 161 -0.84 -15.36 14.07
N ASP A 162 -1.10 -14.13 14.54
CA ASP A 162 -1.81 -13.06 13.83
C ASP A 162 -0.88 -12.01 13.21
N ALA A 163 0.44 -12.25 13.21
CA ALA A 163 1.40 -11.30 12.68
C ALA A 163 1.32 -11.17 11.15
N THR A 164 1.58 -9.98 10.64
CA THR A 164 1.73 -9.75 9.20
C THR A 164 2.98 -10.45 8.67
N HIS A 165 2.81 -11.25 7.63
CA HIS A 165 3.90 -11.95 6.96
C HIS A 165 4.38 -11.16 5.73
N PHE A 166 5.69 -10.99 5.58
CA PHE A 166 6.31 -10.37 4.41
C PHE A 166 6.95 -11.45 3.54
N PHE A 167 6.76 -11.33 2.23
CA PHE A 167 7.29 -12.27 1.23
C PHE A 167 8.06 -11.52 0.15
N PRO A 168 9.11 -12.13 -0.43
CA PRO A 168 9.88 -11.52 -1.51
C PRO A 168 9.08 -11.42 -2.82
N THR A 169 8.07 -12.26 -3.05
CA THR A 169 7.28 -12.25 -4.27
C THR A 169 5.78 -12.23 -4.00
N ASN A 170 5.03 -11.64 -4.94
CA ASN A 170 3.56 -11.65 -4.89
C ASN A 170 3.00 -13.07 -4.92
N LYS A 171 3.62 -13.96 -5.70
CA LYS A 171 3.19 -15.36 -5.80
C LYS A 171 3.24 -16.08 -4.44
N GLU A 172 4.34 -15.98 -3.71
CA GLU A 172 4.47 -16.62 -2.40
C GLU A 172 3.49 -16.02 -1.38
N LYS A 173 3.30 -14.69 -1.41
CA LYS A 173 2.30 -13.99 -0.61
C LYS A 173 0.88 -14.48 -0.92
N ASP A 174 0.55 -14.65 -2.20
CA ASP A 174 -0.76 -15.13 -2.65
C ASP A 174 -0.98 -16.59 -2.24
N ASP A 175 0.00 -17.46 -2.50
CA ASP A 175 -0.05 -18.88 -2.14
C ASP A 175 -0.26 -19.06 -0.61
N PHE A 176 0.44 -18.26 0.21
CA PHE A 176 0.23 -18.25 1.67
C PHE A 176 -1.16 -17.74 2.07
N ASN A 177 -1.62 -16.63 1.50
CA ASN A 177 -2.95 -16.09 1.78
C ASN A 177 -4.07 -17.08 1.41
N TYR A 178 -3.93 -17.78 0.29
CA TYR A 178 -4.88 -18.82 -0.11
C TYR A 178 -4.86 -20.02 0.83
N GLN A 179 -3.69 -20.41 1.32
CA GLN A 179 -3.58 -21.47 2.33
C GLN A 179 -4.35 -21.09 3.59
N ILE A 180 -4.07 -19.91 4.18
CA ILE A 180 -4.76 -19.41 5.38
C ILE A 180 -6.28 -19.32 5.17
N LEU A 181 -6.71 -18.85 4.00
CA LEU A 181 -8.13 -18.77 3.65
C LEU A 181 -8.79 -20.15 3.58
N SER A 182 -8.10 -21.14 3.02
CA SER A 182 -8.61 -22.52 2.89
C SER A 182 -8.71 -23.27 4.23
N GLU A 183 -7.90 -22.85 5.21
CA GLU A 183 -7.85 -23.39 6.57
C GLU A 183 -8.73 -22.62 7.56
N ASN A 184 -9.41 -21.54 7.13
CA ASN A 184 -10.27 -20.72 7.98
C ASN A 184 -11.52 -21.50 8.42
N ILE A 185 -11.55 -21.89 9.70
CA ILE A 185 -12.61 -22.68 10.32
C ILE A 185 -13.53 -21.78 11.15
N ASP A 186 -14.83 -22.06 11.07
CA ASP A 186 -15.81 -21.44 11.96
C ASP A 186 -15.68 -22.03 13.38
N PRO A 187 -15.46 -21.21 14.43
CA PRO A 187 -15.23 -21.70 15.78
C PRO A 187 -16.46 -22.39 16.40
N ILE A 188 -17.66 -22.10 15.89
CA ILE A 188 -18.94 -22.64 16.40
C ILE A 188 -19.26 -23.94 15.68
N THR A 189 -19.29 -23.94 14.34
CA THR A 189 -19.70 -25.11 13.56
C THR A 189 -18.57 -26.11 13.33
N LYS A 190 -17.31 -25.70 13.57
CA LYS A 190 -16.09 -26.45 13.25
C LYS A 190 -15.96 -26.85 11.77
N SER A 191 -16.76 -26.25 10.90
CA SER A 191 -16.67 -26.43 9.45
C SER A 191 -15.81 -25.32 8.84
N ARG A 192 -15.30 -25.54 7.63
CA ARG A 192 -14.66 -24.47 6.85
C ARG A 192 -15.65 -23.35 6.61
N LYS A 193 -15.21 -22.10 6.75
CA LYS A 193 -16.03 -20.95 6.41
C LYS A 193 -16.24 -20.88 4.89
N PRO A 194 -17.41 -20.45 4.43
CA PRO A 194 -17.63 -20.23 3.00
C PRO A 194 -16.68 -19.13 2.49
N VAL A 195 -16.16 -19.34 1.29
CA VAL A 195 -15.29 -18.38 0.60
C VAL A 195 -16.08 -17.76 -0.55
N ALA A 196 -16.27 -16.45 -0.49
CA ALA A 196 -16.83 -15.65 -1.57
C ALA A 196 -15.80 -15.50 -2.68
N LYS A 197 -16.19 -15.83 -3.92
CA LYS A 197 -15.40 -15.62 -5.13
C LYS A 197 -15.92 -14.38 -5.84
N ILE A 198 -15.07 -13.37 -5.99
CA ILE A 198 -15.44 -12.08 -6.58
C ILE A 198 -14.61 -11.88 -7.85
N PRO A 199 -15.14 -12.23 -9.03
CA PRO A 199 -14.46 -11.99 -10.30
C PRO A 199 -14.47 -10.50 -10.64
N ALA A 200 -13.35 -9.99 -11.17
CA ALA A 200 -13.28 -8.63 -11.68
C ALA A 200 -14.25 -8.45 -12.87
N LYS A 201 -15.02 -7.35 -12.88
CA LYS A 201 -15.87 -6.97 -14.01
C LYS A 201 -15.10 -5.98 -14.90
N ILE A 202 -14.68 -6.45 -16.07
CA ILE A 202 -14.00 -5.61 -17.07
C ILE A 202 -15.06 -4.89 -17.91
N SER A 203 -15.09 -3.57 -17.87
CA SER A 203 -16.14 -2.75 -18.50
C SER A 203 -15.89 -2.43 -19.99
N THR A 204 -14.79 -2.88 -20.61
CA THR A 204 -14.44 -2.48 -21.98
C THR A 204 -14.57 -3.62 -22.99
N LYS A 205 -15.25 -3.34 -24.12
CA LYS A 205 -15.31 -4.18 -25.34
C LYS A 205 -13.98 -4.18 -26.11
N SER A 206 -12.85 -4.18 -25.42
CA SER A 206 -11.53 -4.19 -26.04
C SER A 206 -10.99 -5.62 -25.97
N LYS A 207 -10.85 -6.22 -27.16
CA LYS A 207 -10.40 -7.60 -27.38
C LYS A 207 -9.19 -7.96 -26.51
N LYS A 208 -9.29 -9.10 -25.82
CA LYS A 208 -8.20 -9.96 -25.34
C LYS A 208 -6.90 -9.20 -24.99
N PHE A 209 -6.89 -8.56 -23.83
CA PHE A 209 -5.66 -8.40 -23.08
C PHE A 209 -5.91 -8.95 -21.69
N THR A 210 -5.00 -9.82 -21.25
CA THR A 210 -4.84 -10.31 -19.89
C THR A 210 -4.46 -9.13 -19.00
N MET A 211 -5.39 -8.19 -18.78
CA MET A 211 -5.11 -6.90 -18.11
C MET A 211 -5.05 -7.00 -16.57
N CYS A 212 -5.32 -8.16 -15.99
CA CYS A 212 -5.17 -8.35 -14.55
C CYS A 212 -3.72 -8.40 -14.08
N ASP A 213 -2.75 -8.61 -14.98
CA ASP A 213 -1.33 -8.65 -14.60
C ASP A 213 -0.66 -7.26 -14.60
N GLN A 214 -1.26 -6.28 -15.29
CA GLN A 214 -0.74 -4.89 -15.34
C GLN A 214 -1.37 -3.99 -14.29
N ASP A 215 -2.63 -4.23 -13.92
CA ASP A 215 -3.25 -3.55 -12.79
C ASP A 215 -2.84 -4.25 -11.48
N THR A 216 -2.57 -3.45 -10.45
CA THR A 216 -2.16 -3.94 -9.12
C THR A 216 -3.23 -4.74 -8.35
N LEU A 217 -4.33 -5.10 -9.03
CA LEU A 217 -5.53 -5.75 -8.49
C LEU A 217 -5.74 -7.13 -9.12
N GLU A 218 -6.12 -8.08 -8.27
CA GLU A 218 -6.36 -9.48 -8.66
C GLU A 218 -7.58 -9.63 -9.58
N CYS A 219 -7.47 -10.54 -10.54
CA CYS A 219 -8.54 -10.91 -11.46
C CYS A 219 -9.74 -11.58 -10.77
N THR A 220 -9.47 -12.23 -9.64
CA THR A 220 -10.48 -12.87 -8.81
C THR A 220 -10.04 -12.72 -7.37
N LEU A 221 -10.86 -12.05 -6.57
CA LEU A 221 -10.63 -11.87 -5.15
C LEU A 221 -11.41 -12.94 -4.38
N TYR A 222 -10.73 -13.60 -3.45
CA TYR A 222 -11.35 -14.59 -2.56
C TYR A 222 -11.41 -14.04 -1.14
N LEU A 223 -12.61 -14.02 -0.54
CA LEU A 223 -12.83 -13.47 0.80
C LEU A 223 -13.65 -14.41 1.67
N SER A 224 -13.41 -14.40 2.98
CA SER A 224 -14.29 -15.04 3.96
C SER A 224 -14.48 -14.14 5.17
N LYS A 225 -15.50 -14.44 5.99
CA LYS A 225 -15.73 -13.71 7.26
C LYS A 225 -14.56 -13.94 8.21
N GLY A 226 -14.02 -12.85 8.75
CA GLY A 226 -12.83 -12.81 9.59
C GLY A 226 -11.51 -12.73 8.83
N SER A 227 -11.52 -12.67 7.49
CA SER A 227 -10.29 -12.45 6.72
C SER A 227 -9.75 -11.04 6.95
N ARG A 228 -8.43 -10.95 7.17
CA ARG A 228 -7.67 -9.70 7.17
C ARG A 228 -7.56 -9.17 5.74
N VAL A 229 -7.86 -7.89 5.51
CA VAL A 229 -7.80 -7.25 4.20
C VAL A 229 -7.08 -5.91 4.27
N ILE A 230 -6.44 -5.54 3.16
CA ILE A 230 -5.80 -4.25 2.98
C ILE A 230 -6.57 -3.46 1.92
N LEU A 231 -6.90 -2.21 2.23
CA LEU A 231 -7.55 -1.30 1.30
C LEU A 231 -6.54 -0.83 0.26
N ARG A 232 -6.88 -0.95 -1.03
CA ARG A 232 -6.00 -0.58 -2.15
C ARG A 232 -6.32 0.77 -2.79
N SER A 233 -7.24 1.53 -2.21
CA SER A 233 -7.71 2.82 -2.73
C SER A 233 -8.00 3.82 -1.61
N ASN A 234 -7.92 5.11 -1.94
CA ASN A 234 -8.33 6.16 -1.01
C ASN A 234 -9.85 6.35 -1.10
N LEU A 235 -10.56 5.97 -0.04
CA LEU A 235 -12.03 6.13 0.04
C LEU A 235 -12.41 7.34 0.88
N TRP A 236 -11.78 7.51 2.04
CA TRP A 236 -12.07 8.62 2.96
C TRP A 236 -10.86 8.93 3.84
N VAL A 237 -9.96 9.77 3.29
CA VAL A 237 -8.66 10.10 3.89
C VAL A 237 -8.83 10.67 5.31
N GLU A 238 -9.73 11.64 5.48
CA GLU A 238 -9.96 12.32 6.77
C GLU A 238 -10.48 11.39 7.88
N ARG A 239 -11.04 10.23 7.53
CA ARG A 239 -11.54 9.23 8.46
C ARG A 239 -10.64 8.01 8.58
N GLY A 240 -9.47 8.02 7.93
CA GLY A 240 -8.48 6.95 8.02
C GLY A 240 -8.71 5.80 7.04
N LEU A 241 -9.54 5.96 6.00
CA LEU A 241 -9.69 4.97 4.91
C LEU A 241 -8.84 5.38 3.72
N VAL A 242 -7.55 5.05 3.82
CA VAL A 242 -6.52 5.31 2.80
C VAL A 242 -5.99 3.99 2.24
N ASN A 243 -5.36 4.05 1.07
CA ASN A 243 -4.59 2.92 0.55
C ASN A 243 -3.57 2.46 1.62
N GLY A 244 -3.52 1.17 1.89
CA GLY A 244 -2.72 0.57 2.96
C GLY A 244 -3.47 0.35 4.28
N SER A 245 -4.69 0.88 4.44
CA SER A 245 -5.48 0.66 5.66
C SER A 245 -5.84 -0.82 5.80
N VAL A 246 -5.59 -1.41 6.96
CA VAL A 246 -5.85 -2.83 7.22
C VAL A 246 -7.13 -2.96 8.08
N GLY A 247 -7.88 -4.02 7.83
CA GLY A 247 -9.10 -4.33 8.57
C GLY A 247 -9.54 -5.77 8.41
N ASP A 248 -10.67 -6.11 9.00
CA ASP A 248 -11.25 -7.44 8.96
C ASP A 248 -12.60 -7.44 8.24
N ILE A 249 -12.88 -8.48 7.47
CA ILE A 249 -14.21 -8.74 6.92
C ILE A 249 -15.14 -9.19 8.06
N VAL A 250 -16.14 -8.38 8.39
CA VAL A 250 -17.15 -8.70 9.40
C VAL A 250 -18.26 -9.53 8.77
N ASP A 251 -18.75 -9.12 7.60
CA ASP A 251 -19.84 -9.80 6.92
C ASP A 251 -19.79 -9.67 5.39
N ILE A 252 -20.41 -10.62 4.71
CA ILE A 252 -20.55 -10.69 3.26
C ILE A 252 -22.03 -10.93 2.96
N ILE A 253 -22.69 -9.93 2.37
CA ILE A 253 -24.14 -9.93 2.14
C ILE A 253 -24.41 -10.05 0.65
N TYR A 254 -25.23 -11.02 0.29
CA TYR A 254 -25.72 -11.27 -1.07
C TYR A 254 -27.14 -10.73 -1.22
N HIS A 255 -27.52 -10.39 -2.45
CA HIS A 255 -28.91 -10.09 -2.78
C HIS A 255 -29.78 -11.33 -2.46
N PRO A 256 -31.05 -11.17 -2.01
CA PRO A 256 -31.92 -12.32 -1.72
C PRO A 256 -32.07 -13.30 -2.89
N ASP A 257 -32.05 -12.78 -4.11
CA ASP A 257 -32.17 -13.56 -5.35
C ASP A 257 -30.82 -14.01 -5.94
N ALA A 258 -29.69 -13.68 -5.29
CA ALA A 258 -28.37 -14.06 -5.78
C ALA A 258 -28.02 -15.50 -5.40
N THR A 259 -27.30 -16.18 -6.28
CA THR A 259 -26.69 -17.49 -6.01
C THR A 259 -25.24 -17.27 -5.62
N PRO A 260 -24.82 -17.45 -4.35
CA PRO A 260 -23.47 -17.08 -3.89
C PRO A 260 -22.29 -17.75 -4.63
N GLN A 261 -22.54 -18.83 -5.37
CA GLN A 261 -21.55 -19.53 -6.20
C GLN A 261 -21.34 -18.85 -7.57
N GLU A 262 -22.34 -18.12 -8.05
CA GLU A 262 -22.37 -17.53 -9.40
C GLU A 262 -22.33 -16.00 -9.35
N ASP A 263 -23.03 -15.41 -8.38
CA ASP A 263 -23.19 -13.98 -8.22
C ASP A 263 -22.21 -13.41 -7.20
N PRO A 264 -21.67 -12.20 -7.44
CA PRO A 264 -20.85 -11.50 -6.45
C PRO A 264 -21.71 -10.99 -5.28
N PRO A 265 -21.11 -10.80 -4.09
CA PRO A 265 -21.81 -10.19 -2.98
C PRO A 265 -22.24 -8.75 -3.29
N SER A 266 -23.37 -8.34 -2.75
CA SER A 266 -23.90 -6.98 -2.89
C SER A 266 -23.24 -6.00 -1.93
N VAL A 267 -22.86 -6.46 -0.73
CA VAL A 267 -22.21 -5.63 0.29
C VAL A 267 -21.13 -6.43 1.01
N LEU A 268 -19.96 -5.81 1.18
CA LEU A 268 -18.93 -6.25 2.11
C LEU A 268 -18.94 -5.31 3.32
N ILE A 269 -19.06 -5.87 4.52
CA ILE A 269 -18.94 -5.12 5.78
C ILE A 269 -17.53 -5.35 6.31
N CYS A 270 -16.75 -4.28 6.38
CA CYS A 270 -15.37 -4.33 6.86
C CYS A 270 -15.20 -3.45 8.11
N LYS A 271 -14.35 -3.88 9.04
CA LYS A 271 -13.90 -3.09 10.18
C LYS A 271 -12.42 -2.76 10.00
N PHE A 272 -12.11 -1.51 9.67
CA PHE A 272 -10.74 -1.04 9.52
C PHE A 272 -10.20 -0.48 10.84
N ASP A 273 -8.96 -0.84 11.19
CA ASP A 273 -8.32 -0.47 12.45
C ASP A 273 -8.14 1.05 12.60
N SER A 274 -7.82 1.72 11.49
CA SER A 274 -7.58 3.16 11.42
C SER A 274 -8.84 4.01 11.29
N TYR A 275 -10.02 3.40 11.12
CA TYR A 275 -11.26 4.12 10.82
C TYR A 275 -11.83 4.83 12.05
N LYS A 276 -12.08 6.15 11.91
CA LYS A 276 -12.62 7.02 12.96
C LYS A 276 -13.93 7.72 12.57
N GLY A 277 -14.58 7.25 11.51
CA GLY A 277 -15.85 7.79 11.04
C GLY A 277 -17.07 7.20 11.75
N PRO A 278 -18.28 7.59 11.32
CA PRO A 278 -19.52 7.00 11.82
C PRO A 278 -19.63 5.53 11.42
N TYR A 279 -20.21 4.70 12.29
CA TYR A 279 -20.47 3.28 12.04
C TYR A 279 -21.90 3.09 11.54
N LEU A 280 -22.09 2.15 10.62
CA LEU A 280 -23.42 1.78 10.10
C LEU A 280 -24.36 1.30 11.23
N ASN A 281 -23.80 0.61 12.23
CA ASN A 281 -24.48 0.27 13.46
C ASN A 281 -23.52 0.56 14.65
N PRO A 282 -23.91 1.40 15.63
CA PRO A 282 -23.09 1.71 16.80
C PRO A 282 -22.63 0.48 17.60
N ASP A 283 -23.43 -0.59 17.60
CA ASP A 283 -23.13 -1.85 18.30
C ASP A 283 -22.02 -2.67 17.60
N LEU A 284 -21.69 -2.35 16.35
CA LEU A 284 -20.56 -2.96 15.63
C LEU A 284 -19.19 -2.45 16.12
N LYS A 285 -19.15 -1.40 16.97
CA LYS A 285 -17.90 -0.96 17.62
C LYS A 285 -17.25 -2.11 18.41
N THR A 286 -18.08 -2.92 19.07
CA THR A 286 -17.67 -3.96 20.01
C THR A 286 -17.50 -5.34 19.41
N ILE A 287 -17.85 -5.56 18.13
CA ILE A 287 -17.55 -6.82 17.45
C ILE A 287 -16.06 -6.80 17.08
N GLY A 288 -15.23 -7.19 18.04
CA GLY A 288 -13.97 -7.85 17.74
C GLY A 288 -14.25 -9.34 17.72
N TYR A 289 -13.71 -10.06 16.73
CA TYR A 289 -13.46 -11.48 16.93
C TYR A 289 -12.41 -11.57 18.05
N SER A 290 -12.85 -11.57 19.30
CA SER A 290 -12.02 -12.00 20.41
C SER A 290 -11.76 -13.49 20.20
N ALA A 291 -10.54 -13.84 19.81
CA ALA A 291 -10.06 -15.20 19.96
C ALA A 291 -10.24 -15.60 21.43
N GLY A 292 -11.28 -16.37 21.72
CA GLY A 292 -11.55 -16.94 23.04
C GLY A 292 -12.08 -15.95 24.09
N THR A 293 -13.39 -15.73 24.12
CA THR A 293 -14.12 -15.64 25.40
C THR A 293 -15.48 -16.30 25.22
N LYS A 294 -15.74 -17.34 26.03
CA LYS A 294 -17.05 -18.00 26.08
C LYS A 294 -18.10 -16.98 26.57
N PRO A 295 -19.31 -16.95 25.98
CA PRO A 295 -20.42 -16.27 26.63
C PRO A 295 -20.80 -17.04 27.90
N GLU A 296 -20.83 -16.36 29.05
CA GLU A 296 -21.48 -16.89 30.25
C GLU A 296 -22.99 -16.97 30.01
N PRO A 297 -23.65 -18.07 30.42
CA PRO A 297 -25.09 -18.19 30.29
C PRO A 297 -25.78 -17.30 31.33
N LYS A 298 -26.87 -16.65 30.91
CA LYS A 298 -27.87 -16.06 31.81
C LYS A 298 -28.58 -17.16 32.60
#